data_AF-A0A350NX77-F1
#
_entry.id   AF-A0A350NX77-F1
#
_cell.length_a   1.000
_cell.length_b   1.000
_cell.length_c   1.000
_cell.angle_alpha   90.00
_cell.angle_beta   90.00
_cell.angle_gamma   90.00
#
_symmetry.space_group_name_H-M   'P 1'
#
loop_
_entity.id
_entity.type
_entity.pdbx_description
1 polymer ?
#
loop_
_entity_poly.entity_id
_entity_poly.type
_entity_poly.pdbx_seq_one_letter_code
_entity_poly.pdbx_strand_id
1 'polypeptide(L)'
;SFSFGANLHDNEYASQQAYADFFFFITGFHGFHVFSGVVINIIVFIMAYRGVFERRKHYEMVEKIGLYWHFVDLVWVFVFTFFYLI
;
A
#
# COMPACT_ATOMS: atom_id res chain seq x y z
N SER A 1 25.78 40.15 -0.46
CA SER A 1 25.03 39.05 -1.06
C SER A 1 24.20 38.39 0.02
N PHE A 2 22.90 38.70 0.07
CA PHE A 2 21.98 38.10 1.05
C PHE A 2 21.68 36.69 0.56
N SER A 3 22.30 35.68 1.17
CA SER A 3 21.98 34.29 0.89
C SER A 3 20.60 33.99 1.47
N PHE A 4 19.58 34.02 0.61
CA PHE A 4 18.29 33.42 0.89
C PHE A 4 18.48 31.91 0.79
N GLY A 5 18.79 31.25 1.91
CA GLY A 5 19.13 29.83 1.93
C GLY A 5 19.19 29.27 3.35
N ALA A 6 18.69 28.04 3.51
CA ALA A 6 18.52 27.32 4.77
C ALA A 6 19.67 27.51 5.75
N ASN A 7 19.36 27.90 7.00
CA ASN A 7 20.33 28.00 8.08
C ASN A 7 20.35 26.72 8.93
N LEU A 8 21.44 26.50 9.67
CA LEU A 8 21.63 25.32 10.53
C LEU A 8 20.57 25.21 11.64
N HIS A 9 19.97 26.33 12.03
CA HIS A 9 18.96 26.43 13.08
C HIS A 9 17.52 26.48 12.53
N ASP A 10 17.33 27.02 11.33
CA ASP A 10 16.02 27.20 10.71
C ASP A 10 16.14 26.88 9.22
N ASN A 11 15.52 25.76 8.83
CA ASN A 11 15.43 25.33 7.45
C ASN A 11 13.96 25.32 7.03
N GLU A 12 13.54 26.34 6.28
CA GLU A 12 12.17 26.47 5.77
C GLU A 12 11.78 25.32 4.84
N TYR A 13 12.76 24.62 4.25
CA TYR A 13 12.53 23.42 3.43
C TYR A 13 12.42 22.15 4.26
N ALA A 14 12.79 22.14 5.55
CA ALA A 14 12.76 20.92 6.37
C ALA A 14 11.34 20.39 6.55
N SER A 15 10.33 21.26 6.62
CA SER A 15 8.92 20.85 6.68
C SER A 15 8.48 20.16 5.38
N GLN A 16 8.86 20.71 4.22
CA GLN A 16 8.57 20.15 2.89
C GLN A 16 9.31 18.82 2.69
N GLN A 17 10.55 18.73 3.16
CA GLN A 17 11.38 17.54 3.04
C GLN A 17 10.90 16.42 3.95
N ALA A 18 10.53 16.73 5.20
CA ALA A 18 9.89 15.78 6.11
C ALA A 18 8.55 15.28 5.54
N TYR A 19 7.71 16.15 4.99
CA TYR A 19 6.46 15.74 4.35
C TYR A 19 6.70 14.79 3.17
N ALA A 20 7.67 15.10 2.30
CA ALA A 20 8.04 14.24 1.19
C ALA A 20 8.56 12.86 1.67
N ASP A 21 9.40 12.83 2.70
CA ASP A 21 9.93 11.58 3.26
C ASP A 21 8.81 10.69 3.83
N PHE A 22 7.87 11.27 4.60
CA PHE A 22 6.71 10.53 5.11
C PHE A 22 5.79 10.06 3.98
N PHE A 23 5.58 10.89 2.96
CA PHE A 23 4.77 10.55 1.79
C PHE A 23 5.35 9.35 1.04
N PHE A 24 6.64 9.37 0.70
CA PHE A 24 7.30 8.27 0.00
C PHE A 24 7.41 7.01 0.87
N PHE A 25 7.64 7.15 2.18
CA PHE A 25 7.69 6.02 3.09
C PHE A 25 6.34 5.29 3.18
N ILE A 26 5.25 6.01 3.45
CA ILE A 26 3.92 5.43 3.62
C ILE A 26 3.41 4.86 2.29
N THR A 27 3.51 5.64 1.22
CA THR A 27 3.08 5.23 -0.12
C THR A 27 3.91 4.06 -0.63
N GLY A 28 5.23 4.10 -0.43
CA GLY A 28 6.14 3.03 -0.85
C GLY A 28 5.91 1.73 -0.09
N PHE A 29 5.75 1.80 1.25
CA PHE A 29 5.43 0.62 2.06
C PHE A 29 4.09 0.01 1.66
N HIS A 30 3.08 0.85 1.43
CA HIS A 30 1.78 0.38 0.98
C HIS A 30 1.86 -0.26 -0.41
N GLY A 31 2.56 0.35 -1.36
CA GLY A 31 2.77 -0.20 -2.71
C GLY A 31 3.46 -1.58 -2.66
N PHE A 32 4.45 -1.76 -1.80
CA PHE A 32 5.07 -3.07 -1.57
C PHE A 32 4.07 -4.08 -1.00
N HIS A 33 3.25 -3.67 -0.03
CA HIS A 33 2.24 -4.54 0.57
C HIS A 33 1.18 -4.98 -0.47
N VAL A 34 0.66 -4.06 -1.27
CA VAL A 34 -0.25 -4.35 -2.39
C VAL A 34 0.42 -5.32 -3.36
N PHE A 35 1.65 -5.04 -3.81
CA PHE A 35 2.36 -5.94 -4.71
C PHE A 35 2.45 -7.38 -4.16
N SER A 36 2.77 -7.53 -2.88
CA SER A 36 2.83 -8.85 -2.24
C SER A 36 1.48 -9.58 -2.24
N GLY A 37 0.37 -8.87 -2.00
CA GLY A 37 -0.95 -9.50 -2.03
C GLY A 37 -1.51 -9.70 -3.45
N VAL A 38 -1.09 -8.93 -4.46
CA VAL A 38 -1.40 -9.22 -5.88
C VAL A 38 -0.82 -10.58 -6.24
N VAL A 39 0.44 -10.83 -5.86
CA VAL A 39 1.11 -12.11 -6.11
C VAL A 39 0.34 -13.26 -5.45
N ILE A 40 -0.09 -13.10 -4.19
CA ILE A 40 -0.89 -14.11 -3.49
C ILE A 40 -2.24 -14.33 -4.18
N ASN A 41 -2.95 -13.28 -4.59
CA ASN A 41 -4.21 -13.40 -5.32
C ASN A 41 -4.04 -14.11 -6.66
N ILE A 42 -2.97 -13.83 -7.41
CA ILE A 42 -2.68 -14.54 -8.67
C ILE A 42 -2.45 -16.03 -8.41
N ILE A 43 -1.67 -16.39 -7.37
CA ILE A 43 -1.42 -17.80 -7.01
C ILE A 43 -2.74 -18.50 -6.67
N VAL A 44 -3.59 -17.87 -5.88
CA VAL A 44 -4.88 -18.42 -5.44
C VAL A 44 -5.86 -18.52 -6.60
N PHE A 45 -5.88 -17.53 -7.49
CA PHE A 45 -6.66 -17.55 -8.72
C PHE A 45 -6.23 -18.71 -9.63
N ILE A 46 -4.93 -18.94 -9.80
CA ILE A 46 -4.42 -20.08 -10.57
C ILE A 46 -4.77 -21.42 -9.89
N MET A 47 -4.67 -21.52 -8.56
CA MET A 47 -5.09 -22.73 -7.81
C MET A 47 -6.59 -22.99 -7.93
N ALA A 48 -7.41 -21.94 -7.94
CA ALA A 48 -8.86 -22.03 -8.16
C ALA A 48 -9.20 -22.45 -9.59
N TYR A 49 -8.57 -21.83 -10.59
CA TYR A 49 -8.75 -22.20 -11.99
C TYR A 49 -8.34 -23.64 -12.28
N ARG A 50 -7.30 -24.16 -11.61
CA ARG A 50 -6.87 -25.57 -11.73
C ARG A 50 -7.77 -26.57 -11.00
N GLY A 51 -8.90 -26.14 -10.42
CA GLY A 51 -9.89 -27.01 -9.77
C GLY A 51 -9.39 -27.68 -8.50
N VAL A 52 -8.32 -27.16 -7.87
CA VAL A 52 -7.72 -27.74 -6.65
C VAL A 52 -8.70 -27.68 -5.47
N PHE A 53 -9.52 -26.62 -5.41
CA PHE A 53 -10.52 -26.42 -4.35
C PHE A 53 -11.79 -27.23 -4.57
N GLU A 54 -12.14 -27.55 -5.82
CA GLU A 54 -13.31 -28.35 -6.18
C GLU A 54 -13.17 -29.80 -5.71
N ARG A 55 -11.93 -30.33 -5.69
CA ARG A 55 -11.60 -31.64 -5.09
C ARG A 55 -11.64 -31.66 -3.55
N ARG A 56 -11.61 -30.49 -2.88
CA ARG A 56 -11.48 -30.36 -1.42
C ARG A 56 -12.75 -29.84 -0.74
N LYS A 57 -13.79 -29.43 -1.48
CA LYS A 57 -15.05 -28.83 -0.97
C LYS A 57 -14.87 -27.67 0.03
N HIS A 58 -13.72 -27.01 0.02
CA HIS A 58 -13.40 -25.91 0.94
C HIS A 58 -13.00 -24.69 0.14
N TYR A 59 -13.98 -23.83 -0.13
CA TYR A 59 -13.78 -22.49 -0.72
C TYR A 59 -13.36 -21.45 0.32
N GLU A 60 -13.31 -21.84 1.60
CA GLU A 60 -12.96 -20.97 2.74
C GLU A 60 -11.61 -20.26 2.54
N MET A 61 -10.65 -20.91 1.87
CA MET A 61 -9.33 -20.34 1.59
C MET A 61 -9.41 -19.14 0.62
N VAL A 62 -10.28 -19.21 -0.39
CA VAL A 62 -10.45 -18.14 -1.38
C VAL A 62 -11.19 -16.96 -0.75
N GLU A 63 -12.21 -17.24 0.08
CA GLU A 63 -12.96 -16.21 0.80
C GLU A 63 -12.05 -15.44 1.77
N LYS A 64 -11.23 -16.14 2.58
CA LYS A 64 -10.27 -15.49 3.49
C LYS A 64 -9.27 -14.60 2.77
N ILE A 65 -8.77 -15.04 1.61
CA ILE A 65 -7.77 -14.29 0.84
C ILE A 65 -8.43 -13.10 0.12
N GLY A 66 -9.64 -13.27 -0.39
CA GLY A 66 -10.45 -12.18 -0.92
C GLY A 66 -10.75 -11.11 0.13
N LEU A 67 -11.08 -11.51 1.37
CA LEU A 67 -11.27 -10.60 2.50
C LEU A 67 -9.98 -9.85 2.86
N TYR A 68 -8.84 -10.54 2.88
CA TYR A 68 -7.54 -9.88 3.07
C TYR A 68 -7.28 -8.83 1.98
N TRP A 69 -7.59 -9.17 0.72
CA TRP A 69 -7.41 -8.25 -0.40
C TRP A 69 -8.31 -7.01 -0.31
N HIS A 70 -9.57 -7.20 0.07
CA HIS A 70 -10.48 -6.09 0.33
C HIS A 70 -10.03 -5.22 1.50
N PHE A 71 -9.48 -5.82 2.56
CA PHE A 71 -8.92 -5.03 3.66
C PHE A 71 -7.76 -4.15 3.19
N VAL A 72 -6.85 -4.68 2.38
CA VAL A 72 -5.74 -3.90 1.80
C VAL A 72 -6.25 -2.74 0.94
N ASP A 73 -7.29 -2.98 0.12
CA ASP A 73 -7.94 -1.95 -0.71
C ASP A 73 -8.59 -0.84 0.13
N LEU A 74 -9.32 -1.19 1.19
CA LEU A 74 -9.93 -0.20 2.09
C LEU A 74 -8.89 0.68 2.77
N VAL A 75 -7.78 0.09 3.27
CA VAL A 75 -6.67 0.85 3.87
C VAL A 75 -6.07 1.81 2.84
N TRP A 76 -5.96 1.40 1.57
CA TRP A 76 -5.46 2.27 0.51
C TRP A 76 -6.34 3.49 0.28
N VAL A 77 -7.67 3.30 0.21
CA VAL A 77 -8.62 4.39 0.01
C VAL A 77 -8.48 5.45 1.10
N PHE A 78 -8.29 5.03 2.37
CA PHE A 78 -8.02 5.97 3.47
C PHE A 78 -6.72 6.73 3.27
N VAL A 79 -5.59 6.04 3.02
CA VAL A 79 -4.28 6.69 2.80
C VAL A 79 -4.35 7.66 1.62
N PHE A 80 -4.94 7.25 0.50
CA PHE A 80 -5.10 8.10 -0.68
C PHE A 80 -5.91 9.35 -0.35
N THR A 81 -7.00 9.23 0.42
CA THR A 81 -7.84 10.37 0.79
C THR A 81 -7.07 11.40 1.61
N PHE A 82 -6.30 10.98 2.62
CA PHE A 82 -5.54 11.89 3.49
C PHE A 82 -4.33 12.56 2.83
N PHE A 83 -3.76 11.95 1.79
CA PHE A 83 -2.57 12.50 1.11
C PHE A 83 -2.88 13.22 -0.21
N TYR A 84 -3.95 12.85 -0.91
CA TYR A 84 -4.25 13.38 -2.25
C TYR A 84 -5.56 14.17 -2.32
N LEU A 85 -6.53 13.96 -1.42
CA LEU A 85 -7.84 14.64 -1.46
C LEU A 85 -8.06 15.68 -0.34
N ILE A 86 -7.46 15.46 0.82
CA ILE A 86 -7.46 16.38 1.98
C ILE A 86 -6.11 17.08 2.05
#